data_AF-A0A1V5TXT2-F1
#
_entry.id   AF-A0A1V5TXT2-F1
#
_cell.length_a   1.000
_cell.length_b   1.000
_cell.length_c   1.000
_cell.angle_alpha   90.00
_cell.angle_beta   90.00
_cell.angle_gamma   90.00
#
_symmetry.space_group_name_H-M   'P 1'
#
loop_
_entity.id
_entity.type
_entity.pdbx_description
1 polymer ?
#
loop_
_entity_poly.entity_id
_entity_poly.type
_entity_poly.pdbx_seq_one_letter_code
_entity_poly.pdbx_strand_id
1 'polypeptide(L)'
;MAKDTSVYVSPLVERFATAEMARLWSADRKFSTWRRCWVALAEAERELGLNVTEEQIAEMRAHLDDIDYAAAEAYERKTRHDVMAHIHAFGDVAPLARPIIHLGATSCYVGDNTDLILIREGLDLLLAKAAAVLAKLRDFALALMKEPYVETRQSAAGTAVTAFGTSKKRAVYSADAAVAALDYFSRNIGTYPYDTFFVVPFDMGGGMEYPGLVMLCERDLHGDDLSGAALVIGHEAAHQWFYSVVGSDQINAPWLDESLVEFLGFDFLRAYLGDEAAFARREARYGSLEGYKRTKRIDSALYDFAGSEYFLIVYASGCAMYDELYRELGRDAFFEALATYFNANSFSIADRDDLVAAFSEAAGGDMARWFEQRLAVPS
;
A
#
# COMPACT_ATOMS: atom_id res chain seq x y z
N MET A 1 -37.25 -26.86 -15.89
CA MET A 1 -37.09 -26.26 -14.56
C MET A 1 -36.78 -24.79 -14.77
N ALA A 2 -37.36 -23.87 -14.00
CA ALA A 2 -36.98 -22.46 -14.07
C ALA A 2 -35.47 -22.35 -13.74
N LYS A 3 -34.76 -21.47 -14.46
CA LYS A 3 -33.35 -21.18 -14.17
C LYS A 3 -33.29 -20.51 -12.79
N ASP A 4 -32.45 -21.01 -11.89
CA ASP A 4 -32.19 -20.33 -10.62
C ASP A 4 -31.48 -19.00 -10.92
N THR A 5 -32.12 -17.89 -10.53
CA THR A 5 -31.62 -16.52 -10.75
C THR A 5 -30.94 -15.93 -9.52
N SER A 6 -30.96 -16.65 -8.40
CA SER A 6 -30.46 -16.19 -7.10
C SER A 6 -28.94 -16.37 -6.96
N VAL A 7 -28.32 -17.16 -7.83
CA VAL A 7 -26.87 -17.38 -7.89
C VAL A 7 -26.35 -17.26 -9.31
N TYR A 8 -25.13 -16.73 -9.45
CA TYR A 8 -24.39 -16.82 -10.70
C TYR A 8 -23.91 -18.26 -10.93
N VAL A 9 -24.00 -18.75 -12.17
CA VAL A 9 -23.64 -20.12 -12.52
C VAL A 9 -22.58 -20.13 -13.59
N SER A 10 -21.41 -20.69 -13.26
CA SER A 10 -20.37 -21.06 -14.21
C SER A 10 -19.53 -22.21 -13.64
N PRO A 11 -18.83 -23.01 -14.48
CA PRO A 11 -17.97 -24.09 -14.00
C PRO A 11 -16.88 -23.65 -13.01
N LEU A 12 -16.47 -22.39 -13.04
CA LEU A 12 -15.51 -21.82 -12.08
C LEU A 12 -16.19 -21.45 -10.76
N VAL A 13 -17.38 -20.84 -10.83
CA VAL A 13 -18.13 -20.43 -9.64
C VAL A 13 -18.55 -21.63 -8.80
N GLU A 14 -19.00 -22.71 -9.44
CA GLU A 14 -19.38 -23.96 -8.75
C GLU A 14 -18.23 -24.62 -7.98
N ARG A 15 -16.98 -24.36 -8.38
CA ARG A 15 -15.79 -24.97 -7.78
C ARG A 15 -15.12 -24.09 -6.72
N PHE A 16 -15.11 -22.78 -6.93
CA PHE A 16 -14.22 -21.88 -6.19
C PHE A 16 -14.93 -20.74 -5.47
N ALA A 17 -16.12 -20.34 -5.92
CA ALA A 17 -16.78 -19.18 -5.34
C ALA A 17 -17.50 -19.54 -4.05
N THR A 18 -17.40 -18.66 -3.05
CA THR A 18 -18.27 -18.74 -1.88
C THR A 18 -19.72 -18.45 -2.27
N ALA A 19 -20.68 -18.99 -1.50
CA ALA A 19 -22.10 -18.75 -1.74
C ALA A 19 -22.48 -17.25 -1.71
N GLU A 20 -21.79 -16.44 -0.90
CA GLU A 20 -21.97 -14.99 -0.82
C GLU A 20 -21.59 -14.31 -2.14
N MET A 21 -20.39 -14.62 -2.66
CA MET A 21 -19.92 -14.08 -3.93
C MET A 21 -20.79 -14.56 -5.09
N ALA A 22 -21.19 -15.83 -5.12
CA ALA A 22 -22.08 -16.35 -6.16
C ALA A 22 -23.44 -15.65 -6.17
N ARG A 23 -24.02 -15.35 -4.99
CA ARG A 23 -25.26 -14.58 -4.88
C ARG A 23 -25.08 -13.13 -5.34
N LEU A 24 -23.95 -12.49 -5.02
CA LEU A 24 -23.68 -11.10 -5.39
C LEU A 24 -23.73 -10.87 -6.91
N TRP A 25 -23.20 -11.81 -7.68
CA TRP A 25 -23.15 -11.74 -9.14
C TRP A 25 -24.38 -12.36 -9.83
N SER A 26 -25.43 -12.68 -9.09
CA SER A 26 -26.63 -13.32 -9.61
C SER A 26 -27.43 -12.40 -10.53
N ALA A 27 -28.35 -12.99 -11.30
CA ALA A 27 -29.29 -12.21 -12.11
C ALA A 27 -30.18 -11.33 -11.22
N ASP A 28 -30.63 -11.87 -10.07
CA ASP A 28 -31.45 -11.12 -9.11
C ASP A 28 -30.72 -9.88 -8.62
N ARG A 29 -29.43 -9.99 -8.25
CA ARG A 29 -28.63 -8.84 -7.82
C ARG A 29 -28.37 -7.86 -8.95
N LYS A 30 -28.00 -8.32 -10.14
CA LYS A 30 -27.75 -7.44 -11.30
C LYS A 30 -28.99 -6.61 -11.63
N PHE A 31 -30.12 -7.25 -11.89
CA PHE A 31 -31.29 -6.55 -12.41
C PHE A 31 -32.06 -5.79 -11.34
N SER A 32 -31.99 -6.20 -10.07
CA SER A 32 -32.53 -5.40 -8.97
C SER A 32 -31.67 -4.16 -8.69
N THR A 33 -30.36 -4.21 -8.98
CA THR A 33 -29.48 -3.05 -8.96
C THR A 33 -29.78 -2.11 -10.13
N TRP A 34 -30.08 -2.64 -11.32
CA TRP A 34 -30.55 -1.82 -12.46
C TRP A 34 -31.78 -0.99 -12.10
N ARG A 35 -32.78 -1.62 -11.46
CA ARG A 35 -33.99 -0.92 -11.00
C ARG A 35 -33.66 0.18 -9.99
N ARG A 36 -32.74 -0.07 -9.05
CA ARG A 36 -32.24 0.94 -8.09
C ARG A 36 -31.49 2.09 -8.79
N CYS A 37 -30.68 1.82 -9.81
CA CYS A 37 -30.03 2.85 -10.61
C CYS A 37 -31.07 3.73 -11.33
N TRP A 38 -32.11 3.15 -11.93
CA TRP A 38 -33.17 3.95 -12.56
C TRP A 38 -33.97 4.78 -11.55
N VAL A 39 -34.20 4.28 -10.34
CA VAL A 39 -34.79 5.08 -9.25
C VAL A 39 -33.89 6.27 -8.91
N ALA A 40 -32.59 6.04 -8.72
CA ALA A 40 -31.63 7.12 -8.43
C ALA A 40 -31.54 8.15 -9.56
N LEU A 41 -31.64 7.72 -10.83
CA LEU A 41 -31.73 8.61 -11.98
C LEU A 41 -32.96 9.50 -11.89
N ALA A 42 -34.14 8.91 -11.68
CA ALA A 42 -35.40 9.64 -11.60
C ALA A 42 -35.42 10.63 -10.42
N GLU A 43 -34.84 10.25 -9.28
CA GLU A 43 -34.64 11.13 -8.12
C GLU A 43 -33.77 12.34 -8.47
N ALA A 44 -32.61 12.12 -9.09
CA ALA A 44 -31.71 13.19 -9.51
C ALA A 44 -32.35 14.11 -10.57
N GLU A 45 -33.07 13.55 -11.54
CA GLU A 45 -33.80 14.32 -12.54
C GLU A 45 -34.88 15.20 -11.91
N ARG A 46 -35.63 14.67 -10.94
CA ARG A 46 -36.62 15.43 -10.17
C ARG A 46 -35.96 16.56 -9.37
N GLU A 47 -34.85 16.29 -8.69
CA GLU A 47 -34.08 17.31 -7.94
C GLU A 47 -33.58 18.44 -8.84
N LEU A 48 -33.25 18.13 -10.10
CA LEU A 48 -32.84 19.08 -11.12
C LEU A 48 -34.02 19.79 -11.82
N GLY A 49 -35.26 19.46 -11.47
CA GLY A 49 -36.47 20.14 -11.96
C GLY A 49 -37.08 19.56 -13.24
N LEU A 50 -36.72 18.33 -13.64
CA LEU A 50 -37.43 17.63 -14.71
C LEU A 50 -38.83 17.22 -14.23
N ASN A 51 -39.74 17.00 -15.19
CA ASN A 51 -41.13 16.60 -14.92
C ASN A 51 -41.22 15.12 -14.51
N VAL A 52 -40.68 14.81 -13.33
CA VAL A 52 -40.71 13.50 -12.66
C VAL A 52 -41.48 13.67 -11.36
N THR A 53 -42.54 12.90 -11.15
CA THR A 53 -43.38 13.01 -9.94
C THR A 53 -42.94 12.04 -8.86
N GLU A 54 -43.27 12.35 -7.60
CA GLU A 54 -42.96 11.45 -6.48
C GLU A 54 -43.72 10.14 -6.57
N GLU A 55 -44.94 10.15 -7.12
CA GLU A 55 -45.75 8.96 -7.34
C GLU A 55 -45.09 8.00 -8.34
N GLN A 56 -44.44 8.53 -9.39
CA GLN A 56 -43.68 7.70 -10.33
C GLN A 56 -42.48 7.03 -9.64
N ILE A 57 -41.70 7.80 -8.87
CA ILE A 57 -40.55 7.27 -8.12
C ILE A 57 -41.00 6.22 -7.09
N ALA A 58 -42.11 6.49 -6.37
CA ALA A 58 -42.68 5.56 -5.40
C ALA A 58 -43.14 4.24 -6.04
N GLU A 59 -43.75 4.31 -7.23
CA GLU A 59 -44.15 3.12 -8.00
C GLU A 59 -42.91 2.29 -8.41
N MET A 60 -41.83 2.93 -8.86
CA MET A 60 -40.57 2.23 -9.17
C MET A 60 -39.98 1.54 -7.93
N ARG A 61 -39.96 2.22 -6.78
CA ARG A 61 -39.42 1.67 -5.51
C ARG A 61 -40.23 0.48 -4.99
N ALA A 62 -41.52 0.40 -5.28
CA ALA A 62 -42.36 -0.73 -4.88
C ALA A 62 -41.99 -2.04 -5.60
N HIS A 63 -41.32 -1.94 -6.74
CA HIS A 63 -41.02 -3.05 -7.63
C HIS A 63 -39.52 -3.20 -7.87
N LEU A 64 -38.66 -3.19 -6.85
CA LEU A 64 -37.20 -3.29 -7.03
C LEU A 64 -36.69 -4.73 -7.19
N ASP A 65 -37.31 -5.68 -6.50
CA ASP A 65 -36.79 -7.05 -6.34
C ASP A 65 -37.72 -8.13 -6.94
N ASP A 66 -38.89 -7.76 -7.46
CA ASP A 66 -39.89 -8.65 -8.07
C ASP A 66 -39.75 -8.69 -9.60
N ILE A 67 -38.67 -9.31 -10.06
CA ILE A 67 -38.28 -9.30 -11.47
C ILE A 67 -39.04 -10.37 -12.25
N ASP A 68 -39.89 -9.95 -13.19
CA ASP A 68 -40.51 -10.87 -14.15
C ASP A 68 -39.54 -11.18 -15.30
N TYR A 69 -38.74 -12.22 -15.10
CA TYR A 69 -37.79 -12.69 -16.10
C TYR A 69 -38.45 -13.22 -17.38
N ALA A 70 -39.67 -13.78 -17.29
CA ALA A 70 -40.37 -14.27 -18.47
C ALA A 70 -40.81 -13.11 -19.37
N ALA A 71 -41.27 -12.00 -18.78
CA ALA A 71 -41.55 -10.77 -19.50
C ALA A 71 -40.27 -10.17 -20.12
N ALA A 72 -39.18 -10.08 -19.35
CA ALA A 72 -37.90 -9.58 -19.86
C ALA A 72 -37.40 -10.41 -21.06
N GLU A 73 -37.38 -11.74 -20.97
CA GLU A 73 -37.00 -12.61 -22.10
C GLU A 73 -37.91 -12.43 -23.33
N ALA A 74 -39.22 -12.19 -23.11
CA ALA A 74 -40.16 -11.95 -24.21
C ALA A 74 -39.89 -10.61 -24.92
N TYR A 75 -39.52 -9.55 -24.19
CA TYR A 75 -39.09 -8.30 -24.79
C TYR A 75 -37.71 -8.39 -25.42
N GLU A 76 -36.78 -9.15 -24.84
CA GLU A 76 -35.43 -9.33 -25.40
C GLU A 76 -35.48 -10.02 -26.76
N ARG A 77 -36.37 -11.01 -26.94
CA ARG A 77 -36.61 -11.63 -28.26
C ARG A 77 -37.05 -10.63 -29.33
N LYS A 78 -37.73 -9.55 -28.94
CA LYS A 78 -38.23 -8.49 -29.85
C LYS A 78 -37.17 -7.41 -30.08
N THR A 79 -36.57 -6.92 -29.01
CA THR A 79 -35.64 -5.77 -29.00
C THR A 79 -34.22 -6.17 -29.36
N ARG A 80 -33.86 -7.45 -29.15
CA ARG A 80 -32.49 -7.98 -29.21
C ARG A 80 -31.51 -7.18 -28.33
N HIS A 81 -32.02 -6.64 -27.22
CA HIS A 81 -31.27 -5.79 -26.31
C HIS A 81 -31.80 -5.97 -24.87
N ASP A 82 -30.94 -6.42 -23.98
CA ASP A 82 -31.25 -6.72 -22.57
C ASP A 82 -31.76 -5.50 -21.77
N VAL A 83 -31.06 -4.36 -21.83
CA VAL A 83 -31.47 -3.11 -21.16
C VAL A 83 -32.86 -2.70 -21.60
N MET A 84 -33.13 -2.64 -22.91
CA MET A 84 -34.46 -2.29 -23.43
C MET A 84 -35.53 -3.28 -22.97
N ALA A 85 -35.20 -4.58 -22.92
CA ALA A 85 -36.11 -5.60 -22.45
C ALA A 85 -36.50 -5.40 -20.98
N HIS A 86 -35.52 -5.12 -20.12
CA HIS A 86 -35.76 -4.86 -18.70
C HIS A 86 -36.46 -3.52 -18.44
N ILE A 87 -36.25 -2.50 -19.27
CA ILE A 87 -37.01 -1.24 -19.23
C ILE A 87 -38.50 -1.52 -19.48
N HIS A 88 -38.82 -2.27 -20.54
CA HIS A 88 -40.21 -2.58 -20.87
C HIS A 88 -40.89 -3.45 -19.80
N ALA A 89 -40.19 -4.48 -19.31
CA ALA A 89 -40.69 -5.34 -18.23
C ALA A 89 -40.90 -4.58 -16.92
N PHE A 90 -40.02 -3.63 -16.58
CA PHE A 90 -40.21 -2.79 -15.40
C PHE A 90 -41.39 -1.83 -15.58
N GLY A 91 -41.56 -1.24 -16.76
CA GLY A 91 -42.71 -0.39 -17.07
C GLY A 91 -44.06 -1.12 -17.16
N ASP A 92 -44.09 -2.45 -17.26
CA ASP A 92 -45.33 -3.23 -17.17
C ASP A 92 -45.87 -3.28 -15.73
N VAL A 93 -44.98 -3.35 -14.75
CA VAL A 93 -45.34 -3.34 -13.31
C VAL A 93 -45.37 -1.92 -12.72
N ALA A 94 -44.69 -0.97 -13.36
CA ALA A 94 -44.69 0.45 -13.00
C ALA A 94 -45.19 1.35 -14.15
N PRO A 95 -46.49 1.31 -14.49
CA PRO A 95 -47.06 2.02 -15.64
C PRO A 95 -47.03 3.55 -15.53
N LEU A 96 -47.12 4.14 -14.33
CA LEU A 96 -46.99 5.59 -14.13
C LEU A 96 -45.55 6.05 -14.41
N ALA A 97 -44.57 5.24 -14.01
CA ALA A 97 -43.15 5.53 -14.21
C ALA A 97 -42.63 5.15 -15.60
N ARG A 98 -43.35 4.35 -16.39
CA ARG A 98 -42.93 3.92 -17.74
C ARG A 98 -42.31 5.03 -18.62
N PRO A 99 -42.84 6.27 -18.67
CA PRO A 99 -42.25 7.34 -19.50
C PRO A 99 -40.90 7.88 -19.01
N ILE A 100 -40.56 7.66 -17.73
CA ILE A 100 -39.36 8.21 -17.08
C ILE A 100 -38.28 7.14 -16.85
N ILE A 101 -38.62 5.85 -16.96
CA ILE A 101 -37.62 4.77 -16.83
C ILE A 101 -36.58 4.96 -17.95
N HIS A 102 -35.33 5.18 -17.54
CA HIS A 102 -34.18 5.39 -18.43
C HIS A 102 -34.20 6.70 -19.23
N LEU A 103 -34.96 7.71 -18.79
CA LEU A 103 -35.00 9.03 -19.43
C LEU A 103 -33.59 9.62 -19.52
N GLY A 104 -33.19 10.07 -20.72
CA GLY A 104 -31.89 10.71 -20.95
C GLY A 104 -30.65 9.82 -20.74
N ALA A 105 -30.82 8.55 -20.37
CA ALA A 105 -29.72 7.65 -20.05
C ALA A 105 -29.36 6.72 -21.22
N THR A 106 -28.13 6.20 -21.20
CA THR A 106 -27.65 5.16 -22.11
C THR A 106 -27.47 3.85 -21.35
N SER A 107 -27.33 2.73 -22.06
CA SER A 107 -27.05 1.42 -21.45
C SER A 107 -25.82 1.43 -20.51
N CYS A 108 -24.82 2.27 -20.80
CA CYS A 108 -23.64 2.45 -19.94
C CYS A 108 -24.00 3.02 -18.57
N TYR A 109 -25.02 3.89 -18.47
CA TYR A 109 -25.47 4.41 -17.17
C TYR A 109 -25.87 3.25 -16.24
N VAL A 110 -26.69 2.31 -16.72
CA VAL A 110 -27.20 1.24 -15.84
C VAL A 110 -26.20 0.09 -15.71
N GLY A 111 -25.49 -0.27 -16.78
CA GLY A 111 -24.48 -1.32 -16.80
C GLY A 111 -23.28 -0.97 -15.91
N ASP A 112 -22.59 0.11 -16.23
CA ASP A 112 -21.30 0.46 -15.60
C ASP A 112 -21.50 0.79 -14.10
N ASN A 113 -22.56 1.53 -13.74
CA ASN A 113 -22.84 1.81 -12.33
C ASN A 113 -23.18 0.53 -11.55
N THR A 114 -23.90 -0.41 -12.16
CA THR A 114 -24.18 -1.70 -11.51
C THR A 114 -22.92 -2.49 -11.30
N ASP A 115 -22.06 -2.60 -12.32
CA ASP A 115 -20.79 -3.32 -12.21
C ASP A 115 -19.90 -2.68 -11.13
N LEU A 116 -19.79 -1.34 -11.07
CA LEU A 116 -19.05 -0.65 -10.02
C LEU A 116 -19.60 -0.94 -8.61
N ILE A 117 -20.92 -0.95 -8.43
CA ILE A 117 -21.56 -1.27 -7.16
C ILE A 117 -21.26 -2.72 -6.75
N LEU A 118 -21.43 -3.67 -7.67
CA LEU A 118 -21.18 -5.09 -7.39
C LEU A 118 -19.69 -5.38 -7.17
N ILE A 119 -18.78 -4.70 -7.90
CA ILE A 119 -17.34 -4.78 -7.67
C ILE A 119 -17.01 -4.29 -6.26
N ARG A 120 -17.54 -3.13 -5.84
CA ARG A 120 -17.32 -2.59 -4.50
C ARG A 120 -17.80 -3.56 -3.42
N GLU A 121 -19.05 -4.04 -3.52
CA GLU A 121 -19.58 -5.04 -2.58
C GLU A 121 -18.76 -6.35 -2.59
N GLY A 122 -18.22 -6.73 -3.74
CA GLY A 122 -17.32 -7.88 -3.88
C GLY A 122 -15.98 -7.66 -3.19
N LEU A 123 -15.43 -6.45 -3.29
CA LEU A 123 -14.21 -6.04 -2.59
C LEU A 123 -14.42 -6.03 -1.07
N ASP A 124 -15.59 -5.63 -0.57
CA ASP A 124 -15.92 -5.70 0.86
C ASP A 124 -15.90 -7.15 1.38
N LEU A 125 -16.44 -8.10 0.61
CA LEU A 125 -16.36 -9.53 0.94
C LEU A 125 -14.91 -10.04 0.95
N LEU A 126 -14.09 -9.60 0.00
CA LEU A 126 -12.68 -9.97 -0.07
C LEU A 126 -11.88 -9.36 1.07
N LEU A 127 -12.12 -8.10 1.42
CA LEU A 127 -11.45 -7.40 2.52
C LEU A 127 -11.67 -8.12 3.86
N ALA A 128 -12.91 -8.52 4.16
CA ALA A 128 -13.21 -9.27 5.37
C ALA A 128 -12.48 -10.63 5.42
N LYS A 129 -12.41 -11.34 4.29
CA LYS A 129 -11.70 -12.63 4.17
C LYS A 129 -10.18 -12.44 4.29
N ALA A 130 -9.62 -11.39 3.68
CA ALA A 130 -8.21 -11.04 3.78
C ALA A 130 -7.82 -10.73 5.24
N ALA A 131 -8.61 -9.92 5.94
CA ALA A 131 -8.40 -9.64 7.36
C ALA A 131 -8.42 -10.92 8.22
N ALA A 132 -9.34 -11.85 7.93
CA ALA A 132 -9.38 -13.15 8.62
C ALA A 132 -8.13 -14.01 8.35
N VAL A 133 -7.64 -14.05 7.10
CA VAL A 133 -6.40 -14.75 6.74
C VAL A 133 -5.21 -14.13 7.48
N LEU A 134 -5.07 -12.81 7.47
CA LEU A 134 -4.00 -12.11 8.18
C LEU A 134 -4.02 -12.41 9.68
N ALA A 135 -5.20 -12.37 10.31
CA ALA A 135 -5.34 -12.74 11.72
C ALA A 135 -4.90 -14.17 12.00
N LYS A 136 -5.26 -15.14 11.13
CA LYS A 136 -4.86 -16.54 11.27
C LYS A 136 -3.35 -16.74 11.07
N LEU A 137 -2.75 -16.05 10.10
CA LEU A 137 -1.30 -16.09 9.87
C LEU A 137 -0.52 -15.51 11.05
N ARG A 138 -0.98 -14.37 11.61
CA ARG A 138 -0.42 -13.79 12.84
C ARG A 138 -0.50 -14.79 14.00
N ASP A 139 -1.67 -15.35 14.25
CA ASP A 139 -1.87 -16.31 15.36
C ASP A 139 -0.99 -17.55 15.19
N PHE A 140 -0.85 -18.02 13.95
CA PHE A 140 0.06 -19.12 13.60
C PHE A 140 1.52 -18.77 13.88
N ALA A 141 1.99 -17.58 13.48
CA ALA A 141 3.35 -17.12 13.74
C ALA A 141 3.64 -17.01 15.24
N LEU A 142 2.71 -16.41 16.01
CA LEU A 142 2.82 -16.31 17.47
C LEU A 142 2.85 -17.69 18.14
N ALA A 143 2.10 -18.67 17.63
CA ALA A 143 2.12 -20.03 18.16
C ALA A 143 3.44 -20.77 17.89
N LEU A 144 4.16 -20.41 16.83
CA LEU A 144 5.48 -20.99 16.51
C LEU A 144 6.62 -20.32 17.29
N MET A 145 6.44 -19.09 17.73
CA MET A 145 7.41 -18.39 18.58
C MET A 145 7.44 -19.02 19.97
N LYS A 146 8.55 -19.68 20.31
CA LYS A 146 8.74 -20.28 21.64
C LYS A 146 8.94 -19.20 22.69
N GLU A 147 7.92 -18.94 23.50
CA GLU A 147 7.94 -18.06 24.68
C GLU A 147 8.64 -16.70 24.44
N PRO A 148 8.18 -15.90 23.46
CA PRO A 148 8.80 -14.62 23.19
C PRO A 148 8.54 -13.66 24.37
N TYR A 149 9.57 -12.94 24.78
CA TYR A 149 9.36 -11.75 25.59
C TYR A 149 8.76 -10.68 24.70
N VAL A 150 7.67 -10.07 25.16
CA VAL A 150 6.95 -9.02 24.42
C VAL A 150 7.03 -7.74 25.23
N GLU A 151 7.44 -6.66 24.58
CA GLU A 151 7.49 -5.34 25.17
C GLU A 151 6.79 -4.36 24.25
N THR A 152 5.84 -3.62 24.81
CA THR A 152 5.13 -2.54 24.11
C THR A 152 5.56 -1.19 24.68
N ARG A 153 5.76 -0.23 23.79
CA ARG A 153 6.01 1.19 24.07
C ARG A 153 5.12 2.04 23.17
N GLN A 154 5.14 3.34 23.39
CA GLN A 154 4.39 4.29 22.58
C GLN A 154 5.34 5.39 22.10
N SER A 155 5.27 5.72 20.81
CA SER A 155 5.99 6.86 20.23
C SER A 155 5.39 8.19 20.68
N ALA A 156 6.11 9.29 20.47
CA ALA A 156 5.60 10.64 20.76
C ALA A 156 4.34 10.98 19.95
N ALA A 157 4.21 10.42 18.74
CA ALA A 157 3.05 10.58 17.88
C ALA A 157 1.87 9.65 18.23
N GLY A 158 2.05 8.74 19.20
CA GLY A 158 1.00 7.86 19.69
C GLY A 158 1.00 6.44 19.10
N THR A 159 1.90 6.12 18.17
CA THR A 159 2.06 4.77 17.59
C THR A 159 2.47 3.76 18.66
N ALA A 160 1.74 2.66 18.77
CA ALA A 160 2.08 1.54 19.64
C ALA A 160 3.17 0.67 19.00
N VAL A 161 4.37 0.68 19.58
CA VAL A 161 5.51 -0.14 19.16
C VAL A 161 5.55 -1.42 19.98
N THR A 162 5.44 -2.58 19.34
CA THR A 162 5.52 -3.88 20.01
C THR A 162 6.70 -4.68 19.48
N ALA A 163 7.69 -4.92 20.36
CA ALA A 163 8.87 -5.71 20.02
C ALA A 163 8.86 -7.08 20.70
N PHE A 164 9.32 -8.08 19.95
CA PHE A 164 9.54 -9.43 20.43
C PHE A 164 11.03 -9.66 20.70
N GLY A 165 11.36 -10.55 21.63
CA GLY A 165 12.75 -10.85 21.96
C GLY A 165 12.96 -12.21 22.61
N THR A 166 14.17 -12.74 22.45
CA THR A 166 14.64 -13.98 23.11
C THR A 166 14.86 -13.83 24.61
N SER A 167 14.96 -12.60 25.08
CA SER A 167 14.97 -12.25 26.50
C SER A 167 14.29 -10.90 26.70
N LYS A 168 13.83 -10.64 27.93
CA LYS A 168 13.25 -9.35 28.31
C LYS A 168 14.15 -8.17 27.93
N LYS A 169 15.46 -8.28 28.20
CA LYS A 169 16.43 -7.22 27.89
C LYS A 169 16.45 -6.88 26.39
N ARG A 170 16.34 -7.88 25.51
CA ARG A 170 16.34 -7.66 24.05
C ARG A 170 15.02 -7.11 23.54
N ALA A 171 13.89 -7.61 24.05
CA ALA A 171 12.58 -7.06 23.71
C ALA A 171 12.48 -5.57 24.10
N VAL A 172 12.94 -5.22 25.32
CA VAL A 172 13.00 -3.82 25.77
C VAL A 172 13.88 -2.98 24.86
N TYR A 173 15.11 -3.42 24.58
CA TYR A 173 16.03 -2.68 23.71
C TYR A 173 15.44 -2.42 22.33
N SER A 174 14.88 -3.45 21.69
CA SER A 174 14.28 -3.33 20.37
C SER A 174 13.08 -2.38 20.37
N ALA A 175 12.23 -2.42 21.40
CA ALA A 175 11.10 -1.50 21.53
C ALA A 175 11.58 -0.04 21.71
N ASP A 176 12.57 0.19 22.56
CA ASP A 176 13.10 1.53 22.84
C ASP A 176 13.83 2.11 21.60
N ALA A 177 14.62 1.30 20.90
CA ALA A 177 15.29 1.69 19.66
C ALA A 177 14.29 2.01 18.53
N ALA A 178 13.23 1.20 18.39
CA ALA A 178 12.20 1.43 17.38
C ALA A 178 11.35 2.67 17.66
N VAL A 179 10.98 2.92 18.93
CA VAL A 179 10.34 4.19 19.31
C VAL A 179 11.25 5.37 18.98
N ALA A 180 12.53 5.29 19.33
CA ALA A 180 13.48 6.35 19.03
C ALA A 180 13.61 6.60 17.52
N ALA A 181 13.62 5.55 16.69
CA ALA A 181 13.68 5.65 15.24
C ALA A 181 12.40 6.29 14.66
N LEU A 182 11.21 5.83 15.06
CA LEU A 182 9.94 6.41 14.62
C LEU A 182 9.84 7.89 14.99
N ASP A 183 10.23 8.26 16.22
CA ASP A 183 10.23 9.65 16.68
C ASP A 183 11.27 10.50 15.94
N TYR A 184 12.43 9.91 15.63
CA TYR A 184 13.49 10.57 14.86
C TYR A 184 13.02 10.91 13.44
N PHE A 185 12.51 9.93 12.70
CA PHE A 185 12.04 10.16 11.33
C PHE A 185 10.76 10.99 11.29
N SER A 186 9.85 10.81 12.27
CA SER A 186 8.65 11.64 12.37
C SER A 186 8.96 13.13 12.53
N ARG A 187 9.99 13.45 13.32
CA ARG A 187 10.42 14.83 13.57
C ARG A 187 11.12 15.45 12.37
N ASN A 188 11.90 14.65 11.63
CA ASN A 188 12.80 15.16 10.60
C ASN A 188 12.23 15.08 9.17
N ILE A 189 11.24 14.23 8.92
CA ILE A 189 10.71 13.98 7.56
C ILE A 189 9.20 14.25 7.52
N GLY A 190 8.42 13.56 8.35
CA GLY A 190 6.96 13.70 8.36
C GLY A 190 6.33 12.66 9.29
N THR A 191 5.12 12.89 9.78
CA THR A 191 4.52 12.01 10.81
C THR A 191 4.28 10.59 10.28
N TYR A 192 4.67 9.56 11.04
CA TYR A 192 4.35 8.18 10.73
C TYR A 192 2.82 7.97 10.72
N PRO A 193 2.21 7.45 9.65
CA PRO A 193 0.76 7.48 9.50
C PRO A 193 0.02 6.32 10.17
N TYR A 194 0.72 5.34 10.74
CA TYR A 194 0.10 4.13 11.29
C TYR A 194 0.11 4.10 12.83
N ASP A 195 -0.92 3.50 13.40
CA ASP A 195 -1.13 3.40 14.85
C ASP A 195 -0.28 2.30 15.52
N THR A 196 0.27 1.36 14.74
CA THR A 196 1.02 0.21 15.24
C THR A 196 2.31 -0.02 14.47
N PHE A 197 3.34 -0.51 15.16
CA PHE A 197 4.61 -0.91 14.58
C PHE A 197 5.17 -2.12 15.33
N PHE A 198 5.62 -3.15 14.61
CA PHE A 198 6.09 -4.41 15.18
C PHE A 198 7.57 -4.64 14.85
N VAL A 199 8.33 -5.14 15.82
CA VAL A 199 9.73 -5.51 15.66
C VAL A 199 9.90 -6.99 16.02
N VAL A 200 10.23 -7.84 15.04
CA VAL A 200 10.19 -9.29 15.18
C VAL A 200 11.55 -9.91 14.87
N PRO A 201 12.26 -10.49 15.86
CA PRO A 201 13.47 -11.25 15.60
C PRO A 201 13.17 -12.49 14.76
N PHE A 202 14.03 -12.79 13.78
CA PHE A 202 13.88 -13.94 12.90
C PHE A 202 15.25 -14.58 12.58
N ASP A 203 15.25 -15.86 12.19
CA ASP A 203 16.45 -16.63 11.86
C ASP A 203 16.76 -16.61 10.34
N MET A 204 16.87 -15.41 9.78
CA MET A 204 17.46 -15.14 8.46
C MET A 204 18.50 -14.02 8.60
N GLY A 205 19.45 -13.93 7.66
CA GLY A 205 20.44 -12.85 7.68
C GLY A 205 19.84 -11.51 7.20
N GLY A 206 20.20 -10.41 7.86
CA GLY A 206 19.73 -9.06 7.51
C GLY A 206 18.46 -8.65 8.27
N GLY A 207 17.70 -7.71 7.68
CA GLY A 207 16.37 -7.32 8.11
C GLY A 207 15.35 -7.44 6.97
N MET A 208 14.11 -7.09 7.26
CA MET A 208 13.02 -7.07 6.29
C MET A 208 11.98 -6.03 6.73
N GLU A 209 11.48 -5.26 5.77
CA GLU A 209 10.92 -3.93 5.98
C GLU A 209 9.39 -3.84 5.89
N TYR A 210 8.67 -4.97 5.99
CA TYR A 210 7.22 -5.00 5.72
C TYR A 210 6.45 -3.86 6.41
N PRO A 211 5.42 -3.28 5.75
CA PRO A 211 4.68 -2.16 6.33
C PRO A 211 4.14 -2.47 7.73
N GLY A 212 4.55 -1.69 8.71
CA GLY A 212 4.16 -1.84 10.11
C GLY A 212 4.78 -3.03 10.86
N LEU A 213 5.60 -3.87 10.21
CA LEU A 213 6.26 -5.02 10.83
C LEU A 213 7.66 -5.21 10.24
N VAL A 214 8.67 -4.86 11.02
CA VAL A 214 10.05 -5.07 10.62
C VAL A 214 10.62 -6.32 11.26
N MET A 215 11.45 -7.03 10.51
CA MET A 215 12.17 -8.20 10.99
C MET A 215 13.65 -7.87 11.14
N LEU A 216 14.29 -8.45 12.14
CA LEU A 216 15.73 -8.34 12.36
C LEU A 216 16.34 -9.72 12.61
N CYS A 217 17.56 -9.93 12.13
CA CYS A 217 18.32 -11.14 12.41
C CYS A 217 18.51 -11.30 13.92
N GLU A 218 18.09 -12.43 14.48
CA GLU A 218 18.21 -12.71 15.91
C GLU A 218 19.66 -12.59 16.41
N ARG A 219 20.63 -12.91 15.55
CA ARG A 219 22.07 -12.80 15.87
C ARG A 219 22.52 -11.38 16.15
N ASP A 220 21.88 -10.37 15.57
CA ASP A 220 22.23 -8.96 15.82
C ASP A 220 21.84 -8.51 17.24
N LEU A 221 20.98 -9.29 17.91
CA LEU A 221 20.62 -9.12 19.32
C LEU A 221 21.52 -9.93 20.28
N HIS A 222 22.54 -10.64 19.78
CA HIS A 222 23.49 -11.39 20.60
C HIS A 222 24.66 -10.51 21.07
N GLY A 223 25.23 -10.84 22.24
CA GLY A 223 26.36 -10.10 22.81
C GLY A 223 25.97 -8.74 23.42
N ASP A 224 26.96 -7.99 23.90
CA ASP A 224 26.73 -6.71 24.58
C ASP A 224 26.69 -5.51 23.63
N ASP A 225 27.40 -5.59 22.50
CA ASP A 225 27.35 -4.57 21.45
C ASP A 225 26.09 -4.74 20.59
N LEU A 226 25.15 -3.83 20.77
CA LEU A 226 23.87 -3.80 20.04
C LEU A 226 23.83 -2.76 18.91
N SER A 227 24.96 -2.14 18.57
CA SER A 227 24.97 -1.13 17.50
C SER A 227 24.58 -1.70 16.13
N GLY A 228 24.77 -3.00 15.91
CA GLY A 228 24.27 -3.71 14.73
C GLY A 228 22.74 -3.78 14.71
N ALA A 229 22.13 -4.19 15.82
CA ALA A 229 20.68 -4.19 15.96
C ALA A 229 20.08 -2.78 15.85
N ALA A 230 20.71 -1.76 16.45
CA ALA A 230 20.26 -0.37 16.29
C ALA A 230 20.31 0.11 14.83
N LEU A 231 21.39 -0.22 14.11
CA LEU A 231 21.49 0.11 12.68
C LEU A 231 20.35 -0.53 11.89
N VAL A 232 20.13 -1.84 12.06
CA VAL A 232 19.07 -2.56 11.35
C VAL A 232 17.70 -2.00 11.73
N ILE A 233 17.40 -1.82 13.02
CA ILE A 233 16.11 -1.24 13.44
C ILE A 233 15.90 0.16 12.84
N GLY A 234 16.94 1.00 12.81
CA GLY A 234 16.88 2.31 12.16
C GLY A 234 16.66 2.23 10.65
N HIS A 235 17.35 1.32 9.98
CA HIS A 235 17.19 1.02 8.55
C HIS A 235 15.77 0.57 8.23
N GLU A 236 15.29 -0.49 8.88
CA GLU A 236 13.93 -1.00 8.64
C GLU A 236 12.82 0.00 9.03
N ALA A 237 13.07 0.85 10.04
CA ALA A 237 12.17 1.94 10.39
C ALA A 237 12.17 3.05 9.33
N ALA A 238 13.32 3.38 8.72
CA ALA A 238 13.38 4.36 7.64
C ALA A 238 12.61 3.89 6.39
N HIS A 239 12.59 2.58 6.11
CA HIS A 239 11.76 2.00 5.05
C HIS A 239 10.25 2.29 5.23
N GLN A 240 9.83 2.63 6.44
CA GLN A 240 8.44 3.00 6.69
C GLN A 240 8.06 4.36 6.06
N TRP A 241 9.03 5.23 5.77
CA TRP A 241 8.81 6.47 5.02
C TRP A 241 9.03 6.25 3.52
N PHE A 242 10.13 5.60 3.15
CA PHE A 242 10.54 5.35 1.76
C PHE A 242 10.55 3.85 1.51
N TYR A 243 9.75 3.35 0.56
CA TYR A 243 9.18 2.00 0.44
C TYR A 243 7.71 1.94 0.87
N SER A 244 7.41 2.16 2.15
CA SER A 244 6.06 1.85 2.66
C SER A 244 5.03 2.95 2.39
N VAL A 245 5.35 4.21 2.70
CA VAL A 245 4.43 5.34 2.50
C VAL A 245 4.67 6.00 1.15
N VAL A 246 5.93 6.29 0.82
CA VAL A 246 6.34 6.65 -0.54
C VAL A 246 6.89 5.39 -1.20
N GLY A 247 6.10 4.78 -2.08
CA GLY A 247 6.52 3.60 -2.83
C GLY A 247 7.56 3.94 -3.90
N SER A 248 8.34 2.95 -4.32
CA SER A 248 9.31 3.03 -5.41
C SER A 248 9.33 1.73 -6.21
N ASP A 249 9.95 1.73 -7.39
CA ASP A 249 10.22 0.50 -8.15
C ASP A 249 11.51 -0.15 -7.61
N GLN A 250 11.39 -1.04 -6.62
CA GLN A 250 12.56 -1.68 -5.98
C GLN A 250 13.34 -2.59 -6.94
N ILE A 251 12.74 -3.00 -8.05
CA ILE A 251 13.39 -3.86 -9.04
C ILE A 251 14.24 -3.02 -9.98
N ASN A 252 13.69 -1.95 -10.53
CA ASN A 252 14.38 -1.16 -11.56
C ASN A 252 15.13 0.05 -11.00
N ALA A 253 14.80 0.51 -9.80
CA ALA A 253 15.46 1.62 -9.12
C ALA A 253 15.69 1.35 -7.62
N PRO A 254 16.40 0.25 -7.25
CA PRO A 254 16.60 -0.14 -5.85
C PRO A 254 17.33 0.91 -4.99
N TRP A 255 18.05 1.85 -5.61
CA TRP A 255 18.77 2.91 -4.90
C TRP A 255 17.87 3.97 -4.25
N LEU A 256 16.63 4.15 -4.75
CA LEU A 256 15.65 5.04 -4.12
C LEU A 256 15.18 4.48 -2.78
N ASP A 257 15.32 3.17 -2.61
CA ASP A 257 14.95 2.43 -1.42
C ASP A 257 16.19 2.21 -0.55
N GLU A 258 17.03 1.24 -0.90
CA GLU A 258 18.11 0.74 -0.06
C GLU A 258 19.24 1.75 0.18
N SER A 259 19.65 2.50 -0.85
CA SER A 259 20.77 3.44 -0.70
C SER A 259 20.43 4.61 0.22
N LEU A 260 19.20 5.14 0.07
CA LEU A 260 18.70 6.23 0.90
C LEU A 260 18.47 5.75 2.33
N VAL A 261 17.83 4.59 2.49
CA VAL A 261 17.49 4.03 3.79
C VAL A 261 18.76 3.59 4.56
N GLU A 262 19.78 3.02 3.90
CA GLU A 262 21.04 2.68 4.57
C GLU A 262 21.75 3.93 5.11
N PHE A 263 21.72 5.04 4.36
CA PHE A 263 22.21 6.33 4.87
C PHE A 263 21.41 6.79 6.11
N LEU A 264 20.08 6.73 6.04
CA LEU A 264 19.19 7.12 7.15
C LEU A 264 19.37 6.22 8.38
N GLY A 265 19.64 4.93 8.19
CA GLY A 265 19.96 3.99 9.26
C GLY A 265 21.24 4.38 9.99
N PHE A 266 22.30 4.74 9.26
CA PHE A 266 23.53 5.27 9.88
C PHE A 266 23.33 6.63 10.54
N ASP A 267 22.52 7.51 9.95
CA ASP A 267 22.21 8.82 10.54
C ASP A 267 21.42 8.69 11.85
N PHE A 268 20.42 7.80 11.89
CA PHE A 268 19.73 7.41 13.11
C PHE A 268 20.70 6.81 14.14
N LEU A 269 21.60 5.91 13.71
CA LEU A 269 22.57 5.29 14.62
C LEU A 269 23.47 6.34 15.30
N ARG A 270 23.91 7.37 14.55
CA ARG A 270 24.65 8.51 15.12
C ARG A 270 23.81 9.25 16.17
N ALA A 271 22.54 9.51 15.87
CA ALA A 271 21.63 10.18 16.81
C ALA A 271 21.32 9.33 18.06
N TYR A 272 21.28 8.00 17.94
CA TYR A 272 20.86 7.08 19.00
C TYR A 272 22.01 6.62 19.91
N LEU A 273 23.15 6.23 19.33
CA LEU A 273 24.32 5.71 20.07
C LEU A 273 25.56 6.60 20.00
N GLY A 274 25.53 7.69 19.23
CA GLY A 274 26.62 8.63 19.08
C GLY A 274 27.55 8.34 17.90
N ASP A 275 28.36 9.34 17.54
CA ASP A 275 29.24 9.30 16.36
C ASP A 275 30.29 8.19 16.43
N GLU A 276 30.86 7.92 17.61
CA GLU A 276 31.89 6.89 17.78
C GLU A 276 31.35 5.49 17.46
N ALA A 277 30.14 5.17 17.97
CA ALA A 277 29.48 3.89 17.72
C ALA A 277 29.10 3.74 16.25
N ALA A 278 28.57 4.81 15.63
CA ALA A 278 28.22 4.80 14.22
C ALA A 278 29.45 4.65 13.31
N PHE A 279 30.55 5.35 13.62
CA PHE A 279 31.81 5.23 12.90
C PHE A 279 32.37 3.81 12.99
N ALA A 280 32.49 3.26 14.21
CA ALA A 280 32.99 1.90 14.41
C ALA A 280 32.12 0.85 13.67
N ARG A 281 30.80 1.04 13.67
CA ARG A 281 29.87 0.16 12.94
C ARG A 281 30.04 0.26 11.43
N ARG A 282 30.24 1.47 10.89
CA ARG A 282 30.50 1.69 9.45
C ARG A 282 31.82 1.05 9.03
N GLU A 283 32.88 1.20 9.82
CA GLU A 283 34.16 0.55 9.59
C GLU A 283 34.04 -0.99 9.63
N ALA A 284 33.29 -1.54 10.60
CA ALA A 284 33.05 -2.98 10.67
C ALA A 284 32.24 -3.51 9.46
N ARG A 285 31.30 -2.72 8.93
CA ARG A 285 30.42 -3.11 7.81
C ARG A 285 31.09 -2.95 6.45
N TYR A 286 31.89 -1.89 6.27
CA TYR A 286 32.40 -1.49 4.95
C TYR A 286 33.91 -1.26 4.88
N GLY A 287 34.65 -1.26 6.00
CA GLY A 287 36.08 -0.94 6.00
C GLY A 287 36.92 -1.91 5.16
N SER A 288 36.52 -3.19 5.08
CA SER A 288 37.17 -4.17 4.20
C SER A 288 36.89 -3.96 2.70
N LEU A 289 35.96 -3.07 2.36
CA LEU A 289 35.55 -2.73 1.00
C LEU A 289 36.19 -1.42 0.53
N GLU A 290 37.02 -0.78 1.36
CA GLU A 290 37.70 0.45 0.98
C GLU A 290 38.54 0.23 -0.28
N GLY A 291 38.33 1.09 -1.29
CA GLY A 291 38.97 0.95 -2.60
C GLY A 291 38.25 0.03 -3.61
N TYR A 292 37.08 -0.54 -3.26
CA TYR A 292 36.23 -1.22 -4.24
C TYR A 292 35.86 -0.27 -5.38
N LYS A 293 36.12 -0.69 -6.62
CA LYS A 293 35.75 0.05 -7.83
C LYS A 293 34.55 -0.61 -8.47
N ARG A 294 33.37 0.00 -8.30
CA ARG A 294 32.13 -0.49 -8.92
C ARG A 294 32.21 -0.46 -10.45
N THR A 295 31.62 -1.46 -11.07
CA THR A 295 31.58 -1.64 -12.54
C THR A 295 30.21 -1.31 -13.13
N LYS A 296 29.20 -1.09 -12.28
CA LYS A 296 27.82 -0.81 -12.65
C LYS A 296 27.33 0.47 -12.00
N ARG A 297 26.23 1.00 -12.53
CA ARG A 297 25.60 2.21 -11.99
C ARG A 297 24.93 1.89 -10.65
N ILE A 298 24.77 2.91 -9.82
CA ILE A 298 24.04 2.76 -8.54
C ILE A 298 22.55 2.55 -8.81
N ASP A 299 22.00 3.18 -9.86
CA ASP A 299 20.63 3.06 -10.34
C ASP A 299 20.41 1.90 -11.34
N SER A 300 21.30 0.90 -11.36
CA SER A 300 21.07 -0.33 -12.15
C SER A 300 19.95 -1.18 -11.55
N ALA A 301 19.25 -1.95 -12.38
CA ALA A 301 18.18 -2.82 -11.93
C ALA A 301 18.72 -3.99 -11.09
N LEU A 302 17.92 -4.53 -10.18
CA LEU A 302 18.26 -5.64 -9.29
C LEU A 302 18.86 -6.83 -10.05
N TYR A 303 18.25 -7.20 -11.18
CA TYR A 303 18.65 -8.35 -11.99
C TYR A 303 19.95 -8.14 -12.78
N ASP A 304 20.46 -6.90 -12.83
CA ASP A 304 21.76 -6.64 -13.45
C ASP A 304 22.90 -7.04 -12.53
N PHE A 305 22.69 -7.16 -11.22
CA PHE A 305 23.74 -7.49 -10.24
C PHE A 305 23.94 -9.00 -10.07
N ALA A 306 25.18 -9.41 -9.78
CA ALA A 306 25.53 -10.79 -9.47
C ALA A 306 26.25 -10.91 -8.12
N GLY A 307 25.94 -11.96 -7.37
CA GLY A 307 26.59 -12.25 -6.09
C GLY A 307 26.46 -11.09 -5.10
N SER A 308 27.59 -10.56 -4.63
CA SER A 308 27.63 -9.44 -3.68
C SER A 308 27.56 -8.06 -4.32
N GLU A 309 27.52 -7.93 -5.65
CA GLU A 309 27.53 -6.63 -6.33
C GLU A 309 26.38 -5.73 -5.88
N TYR A 310 25.18 -6.29 -5.67
CA TYR A 310 24.03 -5.55 -5.18
C TYR A 310 24.35 -4.83 -3.87
N PHE A 311 24.91 -5.55 -2.90
CA PHE A 311 25.31 -4.98 -1.61
C PHE A 311 26.45 -3.94 -1.76
N LEU A 312 27.47 -4.24 -2.55
CA LEU A 312 28.62 -3.34 -2.71
C LEU A 312 28.26 -2.02 -3.44
N ILE A 313 27.31 -2.09 -4.37
CA ILE A 313 26.97 -0.96 -5.23
C ILE A 313 25.78 -0.19 -4.68
N VAL A 314 24.66 -0.86 -4.42
CA VAL A 314 23.43 -0.19 -3.97
C VAL A 314 23.56 0.23 -2.50
N TYR A 315 23.95 -0.66 -1.59
CA TYR A 315 24.07 -0.28 -0.18
C TYR A 315 25.34 0.55 0.06
N ALA A 316 26.53 0.00 -0.19
CA ALA A 316 27.76 0.68 0.22
C ALA A 316 28.04 1.95 -0.61
N SER A 317 28.09 1.83 -1.94
CA SER A 317 28.39 2.99 -2.81
C SER A 317 27.24 4.00 -2.83
N GLY A 318 25.98 3.53 -2.81
CA GLY A 318 24.80 4.39 -2.71
C GLY A 318 24.69 5.14 -1.39
N CYS A 319 24.92 4.48 -0.25
CA CYS A 319 25.01 5.16 1.05
C CYS A 319 26.11 6.22 1.05
N ALA A 320 27.27 5.93 0.44
CA ALA A 320 28.36 6.90 0.33
C ALA A 320 28.00 8.13 -0.51
N MET A 321 27.21 7.94 -1.58
CA MET A 321 26.66 9.04 -2.38
C MET A 321 25.72 9.92 -1.55
N TYR A 322 24.80 9.34 -0.77
CA TYR A 322 23.91 10.12 0.10
C TYR A 322 24.67 10.80 1.26
N ASP A 323 25.71 10.15 1.81
CA ASP A 323 26.64 10.79 2.76
C ASP A 323 27.33 12.02 2.14
N GLU A 324 27.72 11.98 0.86
CA GLU A 324 28.27 13.13 0.12
C GLU A 324 27.23 14.24 -0.05
N LEU A 325 26.03 13.89 -0.51
CA LEU A 325 24.91 14.82 -0.67
C LEU A 325 24.59 15.56 0.63
N TYR A 326 24.51 14.81 1.74
CA TYR A 326 24.24 15.35 3.06
C TYR A 326 25.33 16.33 3.53
N ARG A 327 26.61 16.04 3.26
CA ARG A 327 27.72 16.95 3.59
C ARG A 327 27.70 18.22 2.76
N GLU A 328 27.32 18.13 1.49
CA GLU A 328 27.27 19.28 0.58
C GLU A 328 26.08 20.20 0.87
N LEU A 329 24.88 19.64 1.10
CA LEU A 329 23.67 20.43 1.39
C LEU A 329 23.60 20.89 2.85
N GLY A 330 24.19 20.11 3.75
CA GLY A 330 23.98 20.25 5.19
C GLY A 330 22.65 19.64 5.64
N ARG A 331 22.55 19.45 6.96
CA ARG A 331 21.45 18.72 7.60
C ARG A 331 20.07 19.27 7.27
N ASP A 332 19.90 20.59 7.43
CA ASP A 332 18.58 21.21 7.39
C ASP A 332 17.99 21.11 5.98
N ALA A 333 18.75 21.49 4.95
CA ALA A 333 18.33 21.38 3.55
C ALA A 333 18.09 19.92 3.13
N PHE A 334 18.92 18.98 3.60
CA PHE A 334 18.73 17.56 3.27
C PHE A 334 17.41 17.01 3.81
N PHE A 335 17.09 17.26 5.09
CA PHE A 335 15.83 16.80 5.66
C PHE A 335 14.61 17.58 5.15
N GLU A 336 14.77 18.85 4.79
CA GLU A 336 13.72 19.62 4.11
C GLU A 336 13.40 19.03 2.72
N ALA A 337 14.41 18.59 1.95
CA ALA A 337 14.19 17.86 0.71
C ALA A 337 13.42 16.55 0.94
N LEU A 338 13.82 15.76 1.95
CA LEU A 338 13.13 14.51 2.28
C LEU A 338 11.69 14.74 2.75
N ALA A 339 11.44 15.78 3.54
CA ALA A 339 10.09 16.16 3.95
C ALA A 339 9.23 16.59 2.74
N THR A 340 9.81 17.34 1.81
CA THR A 340 9.14 17.76 0.57
C THR A 340 8.79 16.55 -0.29
N TYR A 341 9.75 15.65 -0.51
CA TYR A 341 9.57 14.40 -1.24
C TYR A 341 8.49 13.51 -0.59
N PHE A 342 8.53 13.36 0.73
CA PHE A 342 7.55 12.58 1.49
C PHE A 342 6.13 13.14 1.37
N ASN A 343 5.96 14.44 1.58
CA ASN A 343 4.64 15.07 1.54
C ASN A 343 4.02 15.07 0.14
N ALA A 344 4.83 15.24 -0.91
CA ALA A 344 4.35 15.26 -2.29
C ALA A 344 3.90 13.87 -2.78
N ASN A 345 4.50 12.79 -2.24
CA ASN A 345 4.37 11.43 -2.77
C ASN A 345 3.79 10.41 -1.78
N SER A 346 3.23 10.88 -0.66
CA SER A 346 2.63 9.99 0.33
C SER A 346 1.48 9.19 -0.28
N PHE A 347 1.53 7.86 -0.11
CA PHE A 347 0.57 6.88 -0.63
C PHE A 347 0.53 6.79 -2.16
N SER A 348 1.61 7.17 -2.84
CA SER A 348 1.84 6.94 -4.27
C SER A 348 3.16 6.19 -4.52
N ILE A 349 3.42 5.89 -5.79
CA ILE A 349 4.73 5.41 -6.25
C ILE A 349 5.46 6.61 -6.82
N ALA A 350 6.66 6.89 -6.32
CA ALA A 350 7.54 7.96 -6.77
C ALA A 350 8.75 7.39 -7.52
N ASP A 351 9.35 8.21 -8.36
CA ASP A 351 10.51 7.86 -9.17
C ASP A 351 11.73 8.76 -8.91
N ARG A 352 12.76 8.59 -9.75
CA ARG A 352 13.99 9.37 -9.68
C ARG A 352 13.73 10.87 -9.81
N ASP A 353 12.84 11.27 -10.71
CA ASP A 353 12.62 12.67 -11.02
C ASP A 353 11.92 13.37 -9.85
N ASP A 354 11.00 12.69 -9.16
CA ASP A 354 10.37 13.18 -7.94
C ASP A 354 11.40 13.46 -6.83
N LEU A 355 12.33 12.53 -6.60
CA LEU A 355 13.39 12.70 -5.59
C LEU A 355 14.36 13.82 -5.97
N VAL A 356 14.81 13.83 -7.23
CA VAL A 356 15.72 14.88 -7.74
C VAL A 356 15.08 16.25 -7.68
N ALA A 357 13.78 16.37 -7.97
CA ALA A 357 13.04 17.62 -7.88
C ALA A 357 13.03 18.16 -6.45
N ALA A 358 12.74 17.32 -5.46
CA ALA A 358 12.73 17.72 -4.06
C ALA A 358 14.12 18.19 -3.56
N PHE A 359 15.18 17.48 -3.96
CA PHE A 359 16.55 17.91 -3.64
C PHE A 359 16.98 19.17 -4.40
N SER A 360 16.49 19.37 -5.63
CA SER A 360 16.77 20.59 -6.39
C SER A 360 16.12 21.82 -5.77
N GLU A 361 14.89 21.67 -5.26
CA GLU A 361 14.18 22.72 -4.53
C GLU A 361 14.96 23.13 -3.27
N ALA A 362 15.33 22.16 -2.43
CA ALA A 362 16.08 22.44 -1.21
C ALA A 362 17.49 23.00 -1.46
N ALA A 363 18.14 22.59 -2.55
CA ALA A 363 19.44 23.12 -2.97
C ALA A 363 19.36 24.52 -3.60
N GLY A 364 18.16 25.00 -3.94
CA GLY A 364 17.97 26.25 -4.67
C GLY A 364 18.48 26.22 -6.11
N GLY A 365 18.58 25.04 -6.72
CA GLY A 365 19.12 24.85 -8.08
C GLY A 365 19.01 23.42 -8.58
N ASP A 366 19.09 23.24 -9.90
CA ASP A 366 18.94 21.92 -10.55
C ASP A 366 20.07 20.94 -10.15
N MET A 367 19.68 19.85 -9.48
CA MET A 367 20.57 18.78 -9.01
C MET A 367 20.64 17.58 -9.96
N ALA A 368 19.95 17.57 -11.10
CA ALA A 368 19.90 16.42 -12.01
C ALA A 368 21.30 15.99 -12.49
N ARG A 369 22.17 16.96 -12.80
CA ARG A 369 23.56 16.69 -13.17
C ARG A 369 24.37 16.11 -12.03
N TRP A 370 24.12 16.56 -10.80
CA TRP A 370 24.82 16.05 -9.61
C TRP A 370 24.52 14.57 -9.43
N PHE A 371 23.23 14.20 -9.43
CA PHE A 371 22.79 12.81 -9.30
C PHE A 371 23.33 11.95 -10.45
N GLU A 372 23.20 12.41 -11.71
CA GLU A 372 23.68 11.63 -12.85
C GLU A 372 25.18 11.31 -12.76
N GLN A 373 26.00 12.28 -12.34
CA GLN A 373 27.44 12.07 -12.17
C GLN A 373 27.78 11.05 -11.09
N ARG A 374 27.05 11.03 -9.97
CA ARG A 374 27.30 10.10 -8.86
C ARG A 374 26.68 8.72 -9.08
N LEU A 375 25.58 8.62 -9.82
CA LEU A 375 24.94 7.36 -10.19
C LEU A 375 25.76 6.61 -11.26
N ALA A 376 26.29 7.34 -12.26
CA ALA A 376 27.12 6.79 -13.33
C ALA A 376 28.40 6.13 -12.82
N VAL A 377 28.94 5.14 -13.54
CA VAL A 377 30.21 4.50 -13.17
C VAL A 377 31.34 5.53 -13.19
N PRO A 378 32.17 5.65 -12.14
CA PRO A 378 33.28 6.59 -12.11
C PRO A 378 34.30 6.27 -13.22
N SER A 379 34.81 7.32 -13.89
CA SER A 379 35.79 7.22 -14.97
C SER A 379 37.17 6.77 -14.52
#